data_AF-A0A7Y2F2W7-F1
#
_entry.id   AF-A0A7Y2F2W7-F1
#
_cell.length_a   1.000
_cell.length_b   1.000
_cell.length_c   1.000
_cell.angle_alpha   90.00
_cell.angle_beta   90.00
_cell.angle_gamma   90.00
#
_symmetry.space_group_name_H-M   'P 1'
#
loop_
_entity.id
_entity.type
_entity.pdbx_description
1 polymer ?
#
loop_
_entity_poly.entity_id
_entity_poly.type
_entity_poly.pdbx_seq_one_letter_code
_entity_poly.pdbx_strand_id
1 'polypeptide(L)'
;MDVLIQATQFILSLSLLIVLHEFGHFLPARLFGTRVEKFYLFFDYKWSLFKKKIGDTEWGIGWIPLGGYVKISGMIDESMDT
;
A
#
# COMPACT_ATOMS: atom_id res chain seq x y z
N MET A 1 -3.85 -28.68 -11.85
CA MET A 1 -4.88 -27.62 -11.78
C MET A 1 -4.95 -27.01 -10.38
N ASP A 2 -4.84 -27.83 -9.33
CA ASP A 2 -5.00 -27.39 -7.93
C ASP A 2 -3.94 -26.39 -7.47
N VAL A 3 -2.67 -26.59 -7.81
CA VAL A 3 -1.58 -25.66 -7.43
C VAL A 3 -1.80 -24.26 -8.01
N LEU A 4 -2.29 -24.16 -9.24
CA LEU A 4 -2.57 -22.86 -9.87
C LEU A 4 -3.72 -22.15 -9.16
N ILE A 5 -4.80 -22.88 -8.85
CA ILE A 5 -5.96 -22.34 -8.12
C ILE A 5 -5.54 -21.90 -6.71
N GLN A 6 -4.78 -22.71 -5.99
CA GLN A 6 -4.28 -22.39 -4.65
C GLN A 6 -3.36 -21.16 -4.66
N ALA A 7 -2.44 -21.07 -5.63
CA ALA A 7 -1.56 -19.92 -5.77
C ALA A 7 -2.37 -18.64 -6.06
N THR A 8 -3.36 -18.71 -6.96
CA THR A 8 -4.24 -17.57 -7.24
C THR A 8 -5.07 -17.18 -6.02
N GLN A 9 -5.65 -18.13 -5.29
CA GLN A 9 -6.39 -17.87 -4.06
C GLN A 9 -5.52 -17.20 -3.00
N PHE A 10 -4.28 -17.67 -2.84
CA PHE A 10 -3.32 -17.08 -1.91
C PHE A 10 -3.00 -15.63 -2.28
N ILE A 11 -2.64 -15.36 -3.55
CA ILE A 11 -2.33 -14.01 -4.02
C ILE A 11 -3.54 -13.08 -3.86
N LEU A 12 -4.74 -13.54 -4.21
CA LEU A 12 -5.97 -12.76 -4.05
C LEU A 12 -6.27 -12.44 -2.58
N SER A 13 -6.16 -13.43 -1.70
CA SER A 13 -6.42 -13.25 -0.27
C SER A 13 -5.40 -12.30 0.35
N LEU A 14 -4.12 -12.44 0.00
CA LEU A 14 -3.06 -11.54 0.45
C LEU A 14 -3.27 -10.11 -0.08
N SER A 15 -3.62 -9.97 -1.36
CA SER A 15 -3.92 -8.66 -1.96
C SER A 15 -5.07 -7.96 -1.25
N LEU A 16 -6.15 -8.69 -0.94
CA LEU A 16 -7.28 -8.14 -0.20
C LEU A 16 -6.89 -7.70 1.21
N LEU A 17 -6.12 -8.52 1.93
CA LEU A 17 -5.64 -8.20 3.27
C LEU A 17 -4.78 -6.93 3.27
N ILE A 18 -3.84 -6.81 2.34
CA ILE A 18 -2.99 -5.62 2.20
C ILE A 18 -3.84 -4.37 1.93
N VAL A 19 -4.78 -4.44 0.97
CA VAL A 19 -5.65 -3.31 0.66
C VAL A 19 -6.42 -2.86 1.91
N LEU A 20 -7.00 -3.80 2.66
CA LEU A 20 -7.74 -3.48 3.89
C LEU A 20 -6.82 -2.94 4.99
N HIS A 21 -5.61 -3.47 5.13
CA HIS A 21 -4.61 -3.03 6.12
C HIS A 21 -4.18 -1.59 5.86
N GLU A 22 -3.69 -1.29 4.65
CA GLU A 22 -3.22 0.05 4.28
C GLU A 22 -4.38 1.05 4.29
N PHE A 23 -5.55 0.64 3.80
CA PHE A 23 -6.75 1.49 3.88
C PHE A 23 -7.17 1.76 5.33
N GLY A 24 -6.96 0.79 6.21
CA GLY A 24 -7.15 0.89 7.64
C GLY A 24 -6.23 1.90 8.33
N HIS A 25 -5.07 2.24 7.76
CA HIS A 25 -4.22 3.36 8.21
C HIS A 25 -4.59 4.68 7.53
N PHE A 26 -4.87 4.62 6.22
CA PHE A 26 -5.22 5.79 5.42
C PHE A 26 -6.51 6.47 5.90
N LEU A 27 -7.56 5.69 6.16
CA LEU A 27 -8.85 6.21 6.57
C LEU A 27 -8.79 6.97 7.91
N PRO A 28 -8.25 6.41 9.02
CA PRO A 28 -8.11 7.16 10.25
C PRO A 28 -7.17 8.35 10.10
N ALA A 29 -6.04 8.22 9.39
CA ALA A 29 -5.15 9.37 9.16
C ALA A 29 -5.91 10.55 8.52
N ARG A 30 -6.76 10.28 7.52
CA ARG A 30 -7.61 11.31 6.90
C ARG A 30 -8.72 11.82 7.82
N LEU A 31 -9.33 10.95 8.62
CA LEU A 31 -10.40 11.33 9.56
C LEU A 31 -9.87 12.23 10.70
N PHE A 32 -8.64 12.01 11.16
CA PHE A 32 -7.99 12.84 12.18
C PHE A 32 -7.31 14.09 11.59
N GLY A 33 -7.47 14.35 10.29
CA GLY A 33 -6.91 15.53 9.62
C GLY A 33 -5.39 15.45 9.40
N THR A 34 -4.79 14.27 9.54
CA THR A 34 -3.37 14.04 9.26
C THR A 34 -3.16 13.95 7.75
N ARG A 35 -2.09 14.60 7.27
CA ARG A 35 -1.72 14.53 5.86
C ARG A 35 -1.11 13.16 5.56
N VAL A 36 -1.56 12.53 4.48
CA VAL A 36 -0.94 11.33 3.93
C VAL A 36 -0.18 11.72 2.67
N GLU A 37 1.13 11.53 2.67
CA GLU A 37 2.01 11.87 1.55
C GLU A 37 1.96 10.81 0.46
N LYS A 38 1.95 9.54 0.86
CA LYS A 38 1.96 8.40 -0.07
C LYS A 38 1.01 7.32 0.41
N PHE A 39 0.26 6.76 -0.53
CA PHE A 39 -0.55 5.58 -0.35
C PHE A 39 -0.19 4.61 -1.48
N TYR A 40 0.54 3.55 -1.15
CA TYR A 40 1.02 2.58 -2.11
C TYR A 40 0.43 1.20 -1.81
N LEU A 41 -0.30 0.67 -2.78
CA LEU A 41 -0.72 -0.72 -2.80
C LEU A 41 0.40 -1.52 -3.46
N PHE A 42 0.96 -2.53 -2.81
CA PHE A 42 2.11 -3.29 -3.34
C PHE A 42 3.43 -2.51 -3.30
N PHE A 43 4.54 -3.23 -3.06
CA PHE A 43 5.85 -2.58 -2.99
C PHE A 43 6.33 -2.16 -4.39
N ASP A 44 6.82 -0.93 -4.49
CA ASP A 44 7.31 -0.31 -5.72
C ASP A 44 8.82 -0.48 -5.92
N TYR A 45 9.38 -1.65 -5.57
CA TYR A 45 10.81 -1.90 -5.68
C TYR A 45 11.32 -1.62 -7.11
N LYS A 46 12.08 -0.52 -7.27
CA LYS A 46 12.62 0.04 -8.52
C LYS A 46 11.60 0.62 -9.51
N TRP A 47 10.38 0.09 -9.60
CA TRP A 47 9.35 0.54 -10.54
C TRP A 47 7.96 0.46 -9.91
N SER A 48 7.06 1.37 -10.28
CA SER A 48 5.63 1.31 -9.92
C SER A 48 4.82 1.05 -11.19
N LEU A 49 3.80 0.19 -11.10
CA LEU A 49 2.87 -0.07 -12.22
C LEU A 49 2.05 1.19 -12.52
N PHE A 50 1.59 1.85 -11.46
CA PHE A 50 0.83 3.09 -11.57
C PHE A 50 1.24 4.04 -10.45
N LYS A 51 1.29 5.33 -10.76
CA LYS A 51 1.42 6.40 -9.78
C LYS A 51 0.59 7.60 -10.22
N LYS A 52 -0.17 8.17 -9.30
CA LYS A 52 -1.01 9.34 -9.54
C LYS A 52 -1.07 10.18 -8.28
N LYS A 53 -0.70 11.44 -8.39
CA LYS A 53 -0.86 12.40 -7.29
C LYS A 53 -2.27 13.00 -7.32
N ILE A 54 -2.98 12.91 -6.20
CA ILE A 54 -4.32 13.50 -6.01
C ILE A 54 -4.28 14.34 -4.73
N GLY A 55 -4.28 15.66 -4.90
CA GLY A 55 -4.10 16.60 -3.78
C GLY A 55 -2.73 16.43 -3.14
N ASP A 56 -2.73 16.15 -1.82
CA ASP A 56 -1.50 15.94 -1.03
C ASP A 56 -1.00 14.49 -1.04
N THR A 57 -1.79 13.54 -1.57
CA THR A 57 -1.48 12.10 -1.51
C THR A 57 -1.04 11.58 -2.88
N GLU A 58 0.13 10.94 -2.93
CA GLU A 58 0.58 10.14 -4.05
C GLU A 58 0.03 8.73 -3.95
N TRP A 59 -0.88 8.38 -4.86
CA TRP A 59 -1.46 7.04 -4.98
C TRP A 59 -0.61 6.20 -5.92
N GLY A 60 -0.08 5.08 -5.43
CA GLY A 60 0.78 4.19 -6.19
C GLY A 60 0.30 2.75 -6.17
N ILE A 61 0.65 2.01 -7.22
CA ILE A 61 0.54 0.55 -7.26
C ILE A 61 1.91 -0.02 -7.62
N GLY A 62 2.53 -0.76 -6.69
CA GLY A 62 3.76 -1.50 -6.92
C GLY A 62 3.54 -2.80 -7.69
N TRP A 63 4.61 -3.44 -8.14
CA TRP A 63 4.53 -4.71 -8.87
C TRP A 63 4.71 -5.94 -7.97
N ILE A 64 5.15 -5.75 -6.71
CA ILE A 64 5.39 -6.85 -5.77
C ILE A 64 4.20 -6.95 -4.79
N PRO A 65 3.36 -8.00 -4.91
CA PRO A 65 2.14 -8.13 -4.12
C PRO A 65 2.37 -8.62 -2.67
N LEU A 66 3.55 -8.37 -2.09
CA LEU A 66 3.96 -8.88 -0.77
C LEU A 66 3.69 -7.92 0.39
N GLY A 67 3.26 -6.69 0.11
CA GLY A 67 2.93 -5.71 1.16
C GLY A 67 2.38 -4.42 0.57
N GLY A 68 2.32 -3.36 1.36
CA GLY A 68 1.94 -2.02 0.95
C GLY A 68 2.55 -1.03 1.94
N TYR A 69 2.34 0.26 1.71
CA TYR A 69 2.72 1.25 2.72
C TYR A 69 1.89 2.53 2.60
N VAL A 70 1.63 3.15 3.76
CA VAL A 70 1.05 4.49 3.88
C VAL A 70 2.04 5.39 4.59
N LYS A 71 2.52 6.42 3.89
CA LYS A 71 3.39 7.44 4.46
C LYS A 71 2.55 8.57 5.03
N ILE A 72 2.42 8.61 6.35
CA ILE A 72 1.68 9.63 7.09
C ILE A 72 2.66 10.74 7.52
N SER A 73 2.36 12.00 7.19
CA SER A 73 3.18 13.15 7.58
C SER A 73 3.24 13.28 9.11
N GLY A 74 4.44 13.52 9.64
CA GLY A 74 4.66 13.75 11.07
C GLY A 74 4.80 12.47 11.91
N MET A 75 4.59 11.29 11.33
CA MET A 75 5.04 10.04 11.92
C MET A 75 6.45 9.76 11.41
N ILE A 76 7.39 9.51 12.33
CA ILE A 76 8.71 8.97 11.98
C ILE A 76 8.44 7.54 11.52
N ASP A 77 8.60 7.32 10.22
CA ASP A 77 8.49 6.00 9.62
C ASP A 77 9.83 5.28 9.85
N GLU A 78 9.91 4.53 10.96
CA GLU A 78 11.11 3.76 11.32
C GLU A 78 11.45 2.66 10.29
N SER A 79 10.57 2.39 9.32
CA SER A 79 10.85 1.42 8.24
C SER A 79 11.74 1.99 7.13
N MET A 80 12.00 3.31 7.13
CA MET A 80 12.79 4.03 6.13
C MET A 80 14.09 4.64 6.70
N ASP A 81 14.65 4.07 7.76
CA ASP A 81 16.00 4.40 8.21
C ASP A 81 17.05 3.70 7.32
N THR A 82 17.65 4.47 6.41
CA THR A 82 18.96 4.21 5.79
C THR A 82 19.84 5.44 5.92
#